data_AF-A0A3S4D337-F1
#
_entry.id   AF-A0A3S4D337-F1
#
_cell.length_a   1.000
_cell.length_b   1.000
_cell.length_c   1.000
_cell.angle_alpha   90.00
_cell.angle_beta   90.00
_cell.angle_gamma   90.00
#
_symmetry.space_group_name_H-M   'P 1'
#
loop_
_entity.id
_entity.type
_entity.pdbx_description
1 polymer ?
#
loop_
_entity_poly.entity_id
_entity_poly.type
_entity_poly.pdbx_seq_one_letter_code
_entity_poly.pdbx_strand_id
1 'polypeptide(L)'
;MLASTYRGRLDERFSKPQTIHDRIEDLLAFIWGEIERAPGEQLVLQEMTLYVLRVPQAAHLAAEKEREIRQLYAECLSRSSDVSEADASRITELSNFIYACFVGILNQWLATRDTPLLLTTTRQLVDAARGMWTEG
;
A
#
# COMPACT_ATOMS: atom_id res chain seq x y z
N MET A 1 -14.44 -5.59 10.61
CA MET A 1 -13.19 -6.29 10.24
C MET A 1 -12.08 -5.23 10.20
N LEU A 2 -10.83 -5.50 10.58
CA LEU A 2 -9.76 -4.47 10.55
C LEU A 2 -9.76 -3.68 9.22
N ALA A 3 -9.93 -4.37 8.08
CA ALA A 3 -10.08 -3.77 6.76
C ALA A 3 -11.22 -2.72 6.62
N SER A 4 -12.37 -2.91 7.27
CA SER A 4 -13.48 -1.94 7.23
C SER A 4 -13.18 -0.66 8.01
N THR A 5 -12.45 -0.77 9.12
CA THR A 5 -12.01 0.37 9.93
C THR A 5 -10.89 1.14 9.21
N TYR A 6 -9.96 0.42 8.56
CA TYR A 6 -8.94 1.02 7.70
C TYR A 6 -9.54 1.80 6.53
N ARG A 7 -10.54 1.23 5.84
CA ARG A 7 -11.22 1.89 4.71
C ARG A 7 -11.89 3.20 5.12
N GLY A 8 -12.59 3.24 6.26
CA GLY A 8 -13.21 4.46 6.78
C GLY A 8 -12.20 5.58 7.09
N ARG A 9 -11.06 5.25 7.74
CA ARG A 9 -9.99 6.23 8.01
C ARG A 9 -9.31 6.72 6.73
N LEU A 10 -9.20 5.85 5.73
CA LEU A 10 -8.64 6.17 4.42
C LEU A 10 -9.58 7.14 3.68
N ASP A 11 -10.88 6.85 3.63
CA ASP A 11 -11.88 7.74 3.02
C ASP A 11 -11.89 9.14 3.68
N GLU A 12 -11.77 9.21 5.01
CA GLU A 12 -11.69 10.49 5.74
C GLU A 12 -10.41 11.26 5.38
N ARG A 13 -9.25 10.59 5.40
CA ARG A 13 -7.94 11.18 5.10
C ARG A 13 -7.86 11.72 3.67
N PHE A 14 -8.49 11.04 2.71
CA PHE A 14 -8.46 11.35 1.27
C PHE A 14 -9.74 12.02 0.77
N SER A 15 -10.52 12.62 1.66
CA SER A 15 -11.78 13.32 1.34
C SER A 15 -11.60 14.56 0.48
N LYS A 16 -10.41 15.18 0.48
CA LYS A 16 -10.09 16.35 -0.34
C LYS A 16 -9.53 15.94 -1.71
N PRO A 17 -9.89 16.65 -2.80
CA PRO A 17 -9.28 16.44 -4.11
C PRO A 17 -7.76 16.65 -4.04
N GLN A 18 -7.02 15.73 -4.66
CA GLN A 18 -5.56 15.77 -4.75
C GLN A 18 -5.13 15.17 -6.09
N THR A 19 -4.03 15.67 -6.64
CA THR A 19 -3.38 15.04 -7.78
C THR A 19 -2.83 13.67 -7.38
N ILE A 20 -2.62 12.79 -8.34
CA ILE A 20 -2.02 11.49 -8.07
C ILE A 20 -0.60 11.63 -7.51
N HIS A 21 0.15 12.65 -7.95
CA HIS A 21 1.49 12.93 -7.44
C HIS A 21 1.48 13.19 -5.93
N ASP A 22 0.55 14.00 -5.44
CA ASP A 22 0.43 14.27 -4.00
C ASP A 22 -0.15 13.05 -3.26
N ARG A 23 -1.14 12.39 -3.86
CA ARG A 23 -1.85 11.28 -3.24
C ARG A 23 -0.98 10.05 -3.00
N ILE A 24 0.00 9.76 -3.86
CA ILE A 24 0.96 8.66 -3.66
C ILE A 24 1.71 8.82 -2.32
N GLU A 25 2.26 10.01 -2.07
CA GLU A 25 3.04 10.30 -0.87
C GLU A 25 2.17 10.23 0.39
N ASP A 26 0.99 10.85 0.35
CA ASP A 26 0.04 10.82 1.46
C ASP A 26 -0.45 9.40 1.77
N LEU A 27 -0.65 8.55 0.75
CA LEU A 27 -1.05 7.15 0.92
C LEU A 27 0.01 6.36 1.68
N LEU A 28 1.27 6.46 1.26
CA LEU A 28 2.37 5.76 1.91
C LEU A 28 2.60 6.27 3.34
N ALA A 29 2.51 7.58 3.54
CA ALA A 29 2.61 8.18 4.88
C ALA A 29 1.47 7.73 5.80
N PHE A 30 0.24 7.63 5.28
CA PHE A 30 -0.90 7.11 6.03
C PHE A 30 -0.68 5.67 6.46
N ILE A 31 -0.32 4.78 5.52
CA ILE A 31 -0.14 3.35 5.82
C ILE A 31 1.03 3.14 6.79
N TRP A 32 2.14 3.87 6.61
CA TRP A 32 3.24 3.86 7.55
C TRP A 32 2.78 4.26 8.96
N GLY A 33 2.05 5.37 9.10
CA GLY A 33 1.57 5.83 10.40
C GLY A 33 0.64 4.83 11.10
N GLU A 34 -0.13 4.05 10.35
CA GLU A 34 -0.96 2.99 10.90
C GLU A 34 -0.12 1.79 11.39
N ILE A 35 0.90 1.38 10.61
CA ILE A 35 1.82 0.30 10.99
C ILE A 35 2.69 0.70 12.18
N GLU A 36 3.16 1.94 12.22
CA GLU A 36 3.97 2.47 13.32
C GLU A 36 3.21 2.44 14.65
N ARG A 37 1.89 2.73 14.62
CA ARG A 37 1.03 2.66 15.81
C ARG A 37 0.80 1.24 16.32
N ALA A 38 0.80 0.25 15.42
CA ALA A 38 0.46 -1.12 15.74
C ALA A 38 1.34 -2.14 14.99
N PRO A 39 2.68 -2.15 15.20
CA PRO A 39 3.58 -3.00 14.44
C PRO A 39 3.37 -4.50 14.71
N GLY A 40 2.80 -4.84 15.88
CA GLY A 40 2.42 -6.21 16.22
C GLY A 40 1.31 -6.77 15.33
N GLU A 41 0.36 -5.93 14.90
CA GLU A 41 -0.71 -6.36 13.98
C GLU A 41 -0.13 -6.75 12.62
N GLN A 42 0.87 -5.99 12.15
CA GLN A 42 1.55 -6.30 10.89
C GLN A 42 2.35 -7.62 10.96
N LEU A 43 3.02 -7.89 12.10
CA LEU A 43 3.70 -9.17 12.31
C LEU A 43 2.72 -10.35 12.28
N VAL A 44 1.61 -10.25 13.01
CA VAL A 44 0.57 -11.29 13.00
C VAL A 44 0.02 -11.52 11.60
N LEU A 45 -0.21 -10.45 10.83
CA LEU A 45 -0.67 -10.56 9.45
C LEU A 45 0.33 -11.32 8.56
N GLN A 46 1.64 -11.15 8.77
CA GLN A 46 2.68 -11.87 8.02
C GLN A 46 2.77 -13.34 8.44
N GLU A 47 2.71 -13.61 9.74
CA GLU A 47 2.68 -14.96 10.27
C GLU A 47 1.48 -15.75 9.74
N MET A 48 0.29 -15.12 9.73
CA MET A 48 -0.92 -15.72 9.16
C MET A 48 -0.76 -16.02 7.67
N THR A 49 -0.19 -15.10 6.88
CA THR A 49 0.10 -15.34 5.45
C THR A 49 1.00 -16.56 5.28
N LEU A 50 2.10 -16.65 6.03
CA LEU A 50 3.03 -17.79 5.93
C LEU A 50 2.39 -19.09 6.42
N TYR A 51 1.55 -19.04 7.44
CA TYR A 51 0.82 -20.18 7.96
C TYR A 51 -0.13 -20.77 6.92
N VAL A 52 -0.99 -19.96 6.30
CA VAL A 52 -1.97 -20.46 5.32
C VAL A 52 -1.30 -21.01 4.06
N LEU A 53 -0.12 -20.52 3.69
CA LEU A 53 0.68 -21.08 2.59
C LEU A 53 1.17 -22.51 2.88
N ARG A 54 1.28 -22.90 4.15
CA ARG A 54 1.63 -24.28 4.56
C ARG A 54 0.42 -25.22 4.56
N VAL A 55 -0.79 -24.68 4.38
CA VAL A 55 -2.05 -25.45 4.36
C VAL A 55 -2.62 -25.39 2.93
N PRO A 56 -2.41 -26.41 2.08
CA PRO A 56 -2.75 -26.34 0.66
C PRO A 56 -4.19 -25.92 0.38
N GLN A 57 -5.15 -26.35 1.20
CA GLN A 57 -6.57 -26.02 1.06
C GLN A 57 -6.87 -24.55 1.34
N ALA A 58 -6.02 -23.85 2.10
CA ALA A 58 -6.19 -22.47 2.53
C ALA A 58 -5.24 -21.48 1.82
N ALA A 59 -4.33 -21.95 0.97
CA ALA A 59 -3.35 -21.11 0.29
C ALA A 59 -3.99 -19.99 -0.56
N HIS A 60 -5.22 -20.20 -1.05
CA HIS A 60 -5.98 -19.18 -1.78
C HIS A 60 -6.28 -17.94 -0.93
N LEU A 61 -6.42 -18.07 0.39
CA LEU A 61 -6.69 -16.95 1.29
C LEU A 61 -5.52 -15.95 1.34
N ALA A 62 -4.28 -16.43 1.20
CA ALA A 62 -3.13 -15.53 1.06
C ALA A 62 -3.26 -14.70 -0.23
N ALA A 63 -3.58 -15.33 -1.36
CA ALA A 63 -3.75 -14.63 -2.62
C ALA A 63 -4.92 -13.63 -2.61
N GLU A 64 -6.01 -13.97 -1.92
CA GLU A 64 -7.16 -13.06 -1.73
C GLU A 64 -6.78 -11.85 -0.90
N LYS A 65 -6.10 -12.04 0.24
CA LYS A 65 -5.59 -10.93 1.06
C LYS A 65 -4.69 -9.98 0.24
N GLU A 66 -3.72 -10.52 -0.50
CA GLU A 66 -2.81 -9.71 -1.34
C GLU A 66 -3.60 -8.91 -2.39
N ARG A 67 -4.62 -9.53 -3.00
CA ARG A 67 -5.49 -8.88 -3.97
C ARG A 67 -6.30 -7.74 -3.34
N GLU A 68 -6.90 -7.97 -2.17
CA GLU A 68 -7.70 -6.97 -1.46
C GLU A 68 -6.86 -5.75 -1.07
N ILE A 69 -5.65 -5.96 -0.52
CA ILE A 69 -4.78 -4.86 -0.14
C ILE A 69 -4.34 -4.06 -1.38
N ARG A 70 -3.90 -4.73 -2.45
CA ARG A 70 -3.55 -4.04 -3.69
C ARG A 70 -4.74 -3.27 -4.27
N GLN A 71 -5.95 -3.82 -4.18
CA GLN A 71 -7.16 -3.15 -4.63
C GLN A 71 -7.43 -1.85 -3.84
N LEU A 72 -7.17 -1.82 -2.53
CA LEU A 72 -7.29 -0.59 -1.73
C LEU A 72 -6.32 0.51 -2.21
N TYR A 73 -5.10 0.15 -2.61
CA TYR A 73 -4.17 1.11 -3.20
C TYR A 73 -4.70 1.64 -4.53
N ALA A 74 -5.15 0.75 -5.42
CA ALA A 74 -5.70 1.14 -6.72
C ALA A 74 -6.93 2.04 -6.57
N GLU A 75 -7.88 1.69 -5.69
CA GLU A 75 -9.09 2.48 -5.41
C GLU A 75 -8.76 3.87 -4.82
N CYS A 76 -7.75 3.97 -3.97
CA CYS A 76 -7.30 5.25 -3.43
C CYS A 76 -6.72 6.14 -4.54
N LEU A 77 -5.81 5.59 -5.34
CA LEU A 77 -5.12 6.32 -6.41
C LEU A 77 -6.06 6.68 -7.57
N SER A 78 -7.03 5.83 -7.92
CA SER A 78 -7.99 6.07 -8.99
C SER A 78 -8.93 7.25 -8.71
N ARG A 79 -9.06 7.65 -7.44
CA ARG A 79 -9.87 8.79 -7.01
C ARG A 79 -9.09 10.12 -7.01
N SER A 80 -7.88 10.15 -7.55
CA SER A 80 -7.13 11.40 -7.71
C SER A 80 -7.82 12.32 -8.73
N SER A 81 -7.69 13.63 -8.58
CA SER A 81 -8.44 14.62 -9.37
C SER A 81 -8.06 14.66 -10.85
N ASP A 82 -6.88 14.15 -11.19
CA ASP A 82 -6.26 14.13 -12.52
C ASP A 82 -6.24 12.72 -13.14
N VAL A 83 -6.96 11.76 -12.56
CA VAL A 83 -7.07 10.39 -13.05
C VAL A 83 -8.43 10.18 -13.69
N SER A 84 -8.46 9.53 -14.85
CA SER A 84 -9.67 9.17 -15.58
C SER A 84 -9.84 7.65 -15.69
N GLU A 85 -10.99 7.20 -16.19
CA GLU A 85 -11.24 5.77 -16.45
C GLU A 85 -10.27 5.19 -17.50
N ALA A 86 -9.79 6.01 -18.44
CA ALA A 86 -8.80 5.59 -19.44
C ALA A 86 -7.47 5.17 -18.82
N ASP A 87 -7.17 5.63 -17.60
CA ASP A 87 -5.92 5.35 -16.90
C ASP A 87 -5.96 4.08 -16.04
N ALA A 88 -7.05 3.29 -16.09
CA ALA A 88 -7.26 2.13 -15.22
C ALA A 88 -6.10 1.09 -15.27
N SER A 89 -5.55 0.82 -16.46
CA SER A 89 -4.38 -0.08 -16.59
C SER A 89 -3.15 0.51 -15.91
N ARG A 90 -2.88 1.80 -16.13
CA ARG A 90 -1.73 2.51 -15.54
C ARG A 90 -1.83 2.53 -14.01
N ILE A 91 -3.02 2.75 -13.47
CA ILE A 91 -3.28 2.67 -12.01
C ILE A 91 -3.05 1.26 -11.48
N THR A 92 -3.45 0.23 -12.22
CA THR A 92 -3.21 -1.17 -11.83
C THR A 92 -1.71 -1.47 -11.75
N GLU A 93 -0.94 -1.03 -12.75
CA GLU A 93 0.52 -1.21 -12.78
C GLU A 93 1.21 -0.41 -11.67
N LEU A 94 0.85 0.86 -11.50
CA LEU A 94 1.39 1.75 -10.47
C LEU A 94 1.09 1.22 -9.06
N SER A 95 -0.15 0.82 -8.80
CA SER A 95 -0.54 0.27 -7.48
C SER A 95 0.21 -1.03 -7.16
N ASN A 96 0.43 -1.89 -8.16
CA ASN A 96 1.22 -3.11 -7.97
C ASN A 96 2.69 -2.81 -7.66
N PHE A 97 3.30 -1.86 -8.37
CA PHE A 97 4.68 -1.42 -8.12
C PHE A 97 4.82 -0.85 -6.69
N ILE A 98 3.98 0.13 -6.33
CA ILE A 98 3.99 0.76 -5.01
C ILE A 98 3.82 -0.29 -3.92
N TYR A 99 2.82 -1.17 -4.07
CA TYR A 99 2.53 -2.19 -3.08
C TYR A 99 3.71 -3.14 -2.84
N ALA A 100 4.27 -3.72 -3.91
CA ALA A 100 5.37 -4.69 -3.79
C ALA A 100 6.62 -4.06 -3.17
N CYS A 101 7.00 -2.86 -3.60
CA CYS A 101 8.14 -2.15 -3.03
C CYS A 101 7.92 -1.79 -1.56
N PHE A 102 6.74 -1.27 -1.22
CA PHE A 102 6.46 -0.82 0.13
C PHE A 102 6.38 -1.98 1.13
N VAL A 103 5.83 -3.13 0.74
CA VAL A 103 5.89 -4.36 1.56
C VAL A 103 7.35 -4.75 1.84
N GLY A 104 8.24 -4.66 0.86
CA GLY A 104 9.68 -4.89 1.05
C GLY A 104 10.31 -3.94 2.07
N ILE A 105 10.00 -2.65 1.97
CA ILE A 105 10.46 -1.61 2.91
C ILE A 105 9.96 -1.89 4.33
N LEU A 106 8.68 -2.22 4.47
CA LEU A 106 8.07 -2.54 5.76
C LEU A 106 8.68 -3.80 6.38
N ASN A 107 8.95 -4.84 5.58
CA ASN A 107 9.62 -6.05 6.05
C ASN A 107 11.04 -5.76 6.53
N GLN A 108 11.79 -4.93 5.80
CA GLN A 108 13.11 -4.48 6.22
C GLN A 108 13.02 -3.76 7.57
N TRP A 109 12.08 -2.82 7.72
CA TRP A 109 11.89 -2.11 8.98
C TRP A 109 11.46 -3.01 10.13
N LEU A 110 10.59 -4.00 9.90
CA LEU A 110 10.21 -4.95 10.96
C LEU A 110 11.42 -5.73 11.48
N ALA A 111 12.37 -6.04 10.60
CA ALA A 111 13.60 -6.76 10.94
C ALA A 111 14.66 -5.87 11.60
N THR A 112 14.84 -4.63 11.16
CA THR A 112 15.95 -3.76 11.60
C THR A 112 15.54 -2.69 12.60
N ARG A 113 14.26 -2.31 12.61
CA ARG A 113 13.70 -1.13 13.30
C ARG A 113 14.36 0.20 12.90
N ASP A 114 14.93 0.25 11.70
CA ASP A 114 15.59 1.44 11.16
C ASP A 114 14.58 2.38 10.47
N THR A 115 13.94 3.25 11.25
CA THR A 115 12.98 4.24 10.74
C THR A 115 13.63 5.26 9.78
N PRO A 116 14.84 5.82 10.04
CA PRO A 116 15.50 6.69 9.08
C PRO A 116 15.69 6.07 7.69
N LEU A 117 16.08 4.79 7.63
CA LEU A 117 16.20 4.06 6.38
C LEU A 117 14.83 3.90 5.71
N LEU A 118 13.81 3.47 6.46
CA LEU A 118 12.43 3.34 5.94
C LEU A 118 11.95 4.65 5.31
N LEU A 119 12.13 5.79 5.97
CA LEU A 119 11.68 7.09 5.47
C LEU A 119 12.45 7.48 4.20
N THR A 120 13.74 7.20 4.16
CA THR A 120 14.59 7.49 2.99
C THR A 120 14.17 6.65 1.78
N THR A 121 14.00 5.34 1.96
CA THR A 121 13.61 4.44 0.87
C THR A 121 12.16 4.65 0.45
N THR A 122 11.26 5.02 1.37
CA THR A 122 9.88 5.40 1.03
C THR A 122 9.85 6.65 0.17
N ARG A 123 10.69 7.66 0.44
CA ARG A 123 10.81 8.85 -0.42
C ARG A 123 11.29 8.49 -1.83
N GLN A 124 12.27 7.61 -1.94
CA GLN A 124 12.75 7.11 -3.23
C GLN A 124 11.65 6.35 -4.00
N LEU A 125 10.83 5.57 -3.29
CA LEU A 125 9.67 4.91 -3.87
C LEU A 125 8.63 5.92 -4.40
N VAL A 126 8.34 6.99 -3.63
CA VAL A 126 7.45 8.08 -4.07
C VAL A 126 7.98 8.71 -5.36
N ASP A 127 9.26 9.04 -5.42
CA ASP A 127 9.86 9.68 -6.60
C ASP A 127 9.79 8.75 -7.82
N ALA A 128 10.08 7.46 -7.65
CA ALA A 128 9.98 6.46 -8.73
C ALA A 128 8.53 6.29 -9.22
N ALA A 129 7.58 6.18 -8.29
CA ALA A 129 6.15 6.04 -8.60
C ALA A 129 5.60 7.27 -9.34
N ARG A 130 6.02 8.48 -8.95
CA ARG A 130 5.71 9.72 -9.65
C ARG A 130 6.28 9.72 -11.07
N GLY A 131 7.51 9.25 -11.25
CA GLY A 131 8.15 9.10 -12.57
C GLY A 131 7.35 8.21 -13.54
N MET A 132 6.83 7.08 -13.05
CA MET A 132 5.97 6.18 -13.84
C MET A 132 4.67 6.83 -14.34
N TRP A 133 4.17 7.87 -13.65
CA TRP A 133 2.95 8.56 -14.04
C TRP A 133 3.19 9.66 -15.09
N THR A 134 4.40 10.24 -15.15
CA THR A 134 4.76 11.25 -16.15
C THR A 134 5.07 10.67 -17.55
N GLU A 135 5.38 9.38 -17.66
CA GLU A 135 5.87 8.76 -18.91
C GLU A 135 4.80 8.07 -19.77
N GLY A 136 3.51 8.40 -19.59
CA GLY A 136 2.42 7.79 -20.37
C GLY A 136 1.39 8.79 -20.87
#